data_AF-A0A970HNI5-F1
#
_entry.id   AF-A0A970HNI5-F1
#
_cell.length_a   1.000
_cell.length_b   1.000
_cell.length_c   1.000
_cell.angle_alpha   90.00
_cell.angle_beta   90.00
_cell.angle_gamma   90.00
#
_symmetry.space_group_name_H-M   'P 1'
#
loop_
_entity.id
_entity.type
_entity.pdbx_description
1 polymer ?
#
loop_
_entity_poly.entity_id
_entity_poly.type
_entity_poly.pdbx_seq_one_letter_code
_entity_poly.pdbx_strand_id
1 'polypeptide(L)'
;MGQTPWQMAQHSSRVAEARDLVLDSALLVDDPLLRAHVCAMLLAAGGKDRRLEIAVQDQVAASGILLLSALMLNKEQNAAQKVAMAKLAADLPYDPTWAAPGAALSSHHCYPGGWVLHTALNLQAAYHLMGQAERIKGVKCNRDAVVAAIILHDWAKLKLLVWSADHRLDADQGGSHHVIMLAECMLRKLPPQVIRLAAGAHGGWWLQPEVVRGSIEKAAQWIDVDAVARGYLDCDRDDLSVESWIVRQAELSWYAVTRQSVQMLEEYLVDWHARAGIVCQYAPWRHALYATFDELQLVQELAQGNAEKLGSRLREWTEKVAAPC
;
A
#
# COMPACT_ATOMS: atom_id res chain seq x y z
N MET A 1 -8.97 -14.71 -24.48
CA MET A 1 -7.94 -13.88 -23.84
C MET A 1 -8.15 -14.03 -22.35
N GLY A 2 -7.05 -14.16 -21.62
CA GLY A 2 -7.08 -14.29 -20.18
C GLY A 2 -7.59 -13.07 -19.44
N GLN A 3 -7.98 -13.25 -18.18
CA GLN A 3 -8.26 -12.12 -17.29
C GLN A 3 -6.98 -11.32 -17.05
N THR A 4 -7.05 -9.99 -17.12
CA THR A 4 -5.94 -9.13 -16.72
C THR A 4 -5.75 -9.15 -15.20
N PRO A 5 -4.57 -8.72 -14.69
CA PRO A 5 -4.34 -8.60 -13.26
C PRO A 5 -5.40 -7.80 -12.50
N TRP A 6 -5.89 -6.68 -13.07
CA TRP A 6 -6.91 -5.86 -12.42
C TRP A 6 -8.31 -6.48 -12.48
N GLN A 7 -8.65 -7.25 -13.52
CA GLN A 7 -9.90 -8.00 -13.56
C GLN A 7 -9.93 -9.08 -12.48
N MET A 8 -8.81 -9.81 -12.29
CA MET A 8 -8.68 -10.80 -11.21
C MET A 8 -8.90 -10.18 -9.83
N ALA A 9 -8.30 -9.01 -9.59
CA ALA A 9 -8.46 -8.31 -8.32
C ALA A 9 -9.91 -7.81 -8.12
N GLN A 10 -10.57 -7.31 -9.17
CA GLN A 10 -11.96 -6.86 -9.13
C GLN A 10 -12.97 -7.99 -8.89
N HIS A 11 -12.68 -9.21 -9.35
CA HIS A 11 -13.52 -10.38 -9.10
C HIS A 11 -13.30 -11.01 -7.72
N SER A 12 -12.27 -10.59 -6.98
CA SER A 12 -12.01 -11.09 -5.64
C SER A 12 -12.86 -10.37 -4.60
N SER A 13 -13.69 -11.14 -3.86
CA SER A 13 -14.46 -10.63 -2.73
C SER A 13 -13.56 -10.11 -1.60
N ARG A 14 -12.41 -10.76 -1.36
CA ARG A 14 -11.42 -10.36 -0.34
C ARG A 14 -10.81 -8.99 -0.68
N VAL A 15 -10.47 -8.78 -1.96
CA VAL A 15 -9.94 -7.49 -2.43
C VAL A 15 -11.03 -6.41 -2.36
N ALA A 16 -12.27 -6.73 -2.75
CA ALA A 16 -13.39 -5.80 -2.67
C ALA A 16 -13.65 -5.33 -1.23
N GLU A 17 -13.74 -6.26 -0.27
CA GLU A 17 -13.93 -5.95 1.14
C GLU A 17 -12.78 -5.11 1.71
N ALA A 18 -11.53 -5.47 1.39
CA ALA A 18 -10.37 -4.72 1.84
C ALA A 18 -10.33 -3.30 1.23
N ARG A 19 -10.69 -3.16 -0.05
CA ARG A 19 -10.80 -1.85 -0.70
C ARG A 19 -11.86 -1.01 -0.03
N ASP A 20 -13.07 -1.54 0.19
CA ASP A 20 -14.14 -0.80 0.85
C ASP A 20 -13.74 -0.36 2.26
N LEU A 21 -13.09 -1.21 3.05
CA LEU A 21 -12.57 -0.85 4.37
C LEU A 21 -11.56 0.31 4.31
N VAL A 22 -10.62 0.30 3.35
CA VAL A 22 -9.63 1.37 3.16
C VAL A 22 -10.32 2.68 2.76
N LEU A 23 -11.26 2.63 1.81
CA LEU A 23 -11.97 3.81 1.34
C LEU A 23 -12.91 4.38 2.41
N ASP A 24 -13.64 3.53 3.12
CA ASP A 24 -14.50 3.94 4.23
C ASP A 24 -13.66 4.51 5.38
N SER A 25 -12.48 3.94 5.65
CA SER A 25 -11.56 4.51 6.65
C SER A 25 -11.07 5.90 6.25
N ALA A 26 -10.81 6.15 4.96
CA ALA A 26 -10.48 7.49 4.47
C ALA A 26 -11.65 8.46 4.67
N LEU A 27 -12.88 8.03 4.38
CA LEU A 27 -14.10 8.82 4.51
C LEU A 27 -14.49 9.09 5.98
N LEU A 28 -14.06 8.24 6.90
CA LEU A 28 -14.30 8.34 8.34
C LEU A 28 -13.19 9.08 9.10
N VAL A 29 -12.24 9.72 8.42
CA VAL A 29 -11.36 10.72 9.04
C VAL A 29 -12.24 11.91 9.45
N ASP A 30 -12.22 12.31 10.72
CA ASP A 30 -13.15 13.32 11.26
C ASP A 30 -12.81 14.73 10.76
N ASP A 31 -11.52 15.11 10.77
CA ASP A 31 -11.05 16.39 10.24
C ASP A 31 -11.38 16.51 8.74
N PRO A 32 -12.22 17.48 8.34
CA PRO A 32 -12.73 17.56 6.97
C PRO A 32 -11.66 17.88 5.94
N LEU A 33 -10.64 18.65 6.31
CA LEU A 33 -9.57 19.02 5.39
C LEU A 33 -8.60 17.86 5.21
N LEU A 34 -8.22 17.18 6.29
CA LEU A 34 -7.40 15.97 6.22
C LEU A 34 -8.11 14.86 5.46
N ARG A 35 -9.40 14.63 5.75
CA ARG A 35 -10.25 13.68 5.00
C ARG A 35 -10.21 13.97 3.50
N ALA A 36 -10.43 15.23 3.12
CA ALA A 36 -10.39 15.62 1.72
C ALA A 36 -9.00 15.43 1.09
N HIS A 37 -7.91 15.71 1.81
CA HIS A 37 -6.56 15.45 1.32
C HIS A 37 -6.28 13.95 1.09
N VAL A 38 -6.66 13.09 2.03
CA VAL A 38 -6.49 11.63 1.90
C VAL A 38 -7.29 11.13 0.68
N CYS A 39 -8.56 11.54 0.56
CA CYS A 39 -9.40 11.17 -0.58
C CYS A 39 -8.84 11.70 -1.91
N ALA A 40 -8.38 12.95 -1.94
CA ALA A 40 -7.81 13.57 -3.13
C ALA A 40 -6.52 12.88 -3.57
N MET A 41 -5.68 12.41 -2.64
CA MET A 41 -4.49 11.62 -2.99
C MET A 41 -4.88 10.29 -3.63
N LEU A 42 -5.85 9.56 -3.08
CA LEU A 42 -6.34 8.31 -3.69
C LEU A 42 -6.89 8.54 -5.11
N LEU A 43 -7.67 9.60 -5.31
CA LEU A 43 -8.16 10.02 -6.63
C LEU A 43 -7.02 10.43 -7.57
N ALA A 44 -6.03 11.18 -7.09
CA ALA A 44 -4.88 11.62 -7.88
C ALA A 44 -4.00 10.45 -8.34
N ALA A 45 -3.99 9.33 -7.61
CA ALA A 45 -3.37 8.09 -8.07
C ALA A 45 -4.19 7.38 -9.16
N GLY A 46 -5.35 7.88 -9.57
CA GLY A 46 -6.25 7.25 -10.53
C GLY A 46 -7.31 6.35 -9.88
N GLY A 47 -7.48 6.44 -8.56
CA GLY A 47 -8.59 5.83 -7.83
C GLY A 47 -9.94 6.31 -8.37
N LYS A 48 -10.90 5.40 -8.52
CA LYS A 48 -12.25 5.71 -9.02
C LYS A 48 -13.28 5.29 -7.99
N ASP A 49 -13.82 6.25 -7.26
CA ASP A 49 -14.92 6.03 -6.32
C ASP A 49 -15.68 7.34 -6.09
N ARG A 50 -16.99 7.33 -6.37
CA ARG A 50 -17.84 8.51 -6.27
C ARG A 50 -17.91 9.08 -4.84
N ARG A 51 -17.74 8.23 -3.81
CA ARG A 51 -17.73 8.68 -2.42
C ARG A 51 -16.53 9.59 -2.15
N LEU A 52 -15.37 9.24 -2.70
CA LEU A 52 -14.14 10.05 -2.59
C LEU A 52 -14.31 11.37 -3.34
N GLU A 53 -14.89 11.36 -4.55
CA GLU A 53 -15.15 12.57 -5.34
C GLU A 53 -16.03 13.56 -4.56
N ILE A 54 -17.11 13.07 -3.95
CA ILE A 54 -18.00 13.87 -3.10
C ILE A 54 -17.23 14.46 -1.91
N ALA A 55 -16.36 13.68 -1.26
CA ALA A 55 -15.57 14.13 -0.12
C ALA A 55 -14.57 15.27 -0.47
N VAL A 56 -14.20 15.41 -1.75
CA VAL A 56 -13.25 16.44 -2.23
C VAL A 56 -13.95 17.64 -2.87
N GLN A 57 -15.18 17.48 -3.37
CA GLN A 57 -15.87 18.44 -4.25
C GLN A 57 -15.88 19.89 -3.73
N ASP A 58 -16.06 20.09 -2.43
CA ASP A 58 -16.14 21.43 -1.83
C ASP A 58 -14.83 21.91 -1.17
N GLN A 59 -13.75 21.12 -1.28
CA GLN A 59 -12.48 21.35 -0.61
C GLN A 59 -11.40 21.72 -1.63
N VAL A 60 -11.44 22.96 -2.12
CA VAL A 60 -10.48 23.50 -3.10
C VAL A 60 -9.02 23.31 -2.64
N ALA A 61 -8.76 23.43 -1.33
CA ALA A 61 -7.44 23.21 -0.74
C ALA A 61 -6.90 21.78 -0.91
N ALA A 62 -7.79 20.78 -0.99
CA ALA A 62 -7.44 19.39 -1.24
C ALA A 62 -7.56 19.00 -2.73
N SER A 63 -8.34 19.76 -3.51
CA SER A 63 -8.58 19.49 -4.92
C SER A 63 -7.28 19.49 -5.73
N GLY A 64 -7.18 18.56 -6.68
CA GLY A 64 -6.18 18.63 -7.73
C GLY A 64 -5.20 17.46 -7.86
N ILE A 65 -4.53 17.56 -9.01
CA ILE A 65 -3.57 16.67 -9.65
C ILE A 65 -2.38 16.34 -8.73
N LEU A 66 -1.62 15.31 -9.07
CA LEU A 66 -0.31 15.01 -8.49
C LEU A 66 0.61 16.24 -8.55
N LEU A 67 0.82 16.90 -7.40
CA LEU A 67 1.54 18.18 -7.32
C LEU A 67 3.04 17.98 -7.55
N LEU A 68 3.59 16.89 -7.01
CA LEU A 68 5.01 16.57 -7.12
C LEU A 68 5.44 16.35 -8.56
N SER A 69 4.68 15.56 -9.34
CA SER A 69 5.04 15.33 -10.74
C SER A 69 5.04 16.62 -11.54
N ALA A 70 4.11 17.54 -11.28
CA ALA A 70 4.07 18.84 -11.93
C ALA A 70 5.24 19.75 -11.52
N LEU A 71 5.57 19.80 -10.24
CA LEU A 71 6.70 20.60 -9.73
C LEU A 71 8.03 20.11 -10.28
N MET A 72 8.25 18.79 -10.26
CA MET A 72 9.53 18.19 -10.59
C MET A 72 9.87 18.35 -12.08
N LEU A 73 8.90 18.52 -12.99
CA LEU A 73 9.14 18.79 -14.42
C LEU A 73 10.10 19.97 -14.66
N ASN A 74 10.18 20.91 -13.71
CA ASN A 74 11.01 22.12 -13.81
C ASN A 74 12.32 22.04 -13.00
N LYS A 75 12.65 20.88 -12.44
CA LYS A 75 13.87 20.66 -11.64
C LYS A 75 14.83 19.68 -12.30
N GLU A 76 16.12 19.80 -11.98
CA GLU A 76 17.06 18.73 -12.31
C GLU A 76 16.70 17.45 -11.57
N GLN A 77 16.71 16.34 -12.31
CA GLN A 77 16.33 15.02 -11.84
C GLN A 77 17.37 13.99 -12.29
N ASN A 78 17.69 13.06 -11.40
CA ASN A 78 18.40 11.85 -11.80
C ASN A 78 17.50 10.92 -12.63
N ALA A 79 18.09 9.89 -13.24
CA ALA A 79 17.34 8.97 -14.12
C ALA A 79 16.16 8.27 -13.41
N ALA A 80 16.35 7.82 -12.17
CA ALA A 80 15.30 7.15 -11.40
C ALA A 80 14.13 8.09 -11.05
N GLN A 81 14.42 9.33 -10.69
CA GLN A 81 13.42 10.37 -10.44
C GLN A 81 12.62 10.67 -11.71
N LYS A 82 13.27 10.79 -12.88
CA LYS A 82 12.59 11.01 -14.16
C LYS A 82 11.59 9.91 -14.46
N VAL A 83 12.01 8.65 -14.29
CA VAL A 83 11.12 7.49 -14.48
C VAL A 83 9.96 7.53 -13.48
N ALA A 84 10.23 7.78 -12.21
CA ALA A 84 9.19 7.82 -11.19
C ALA A 84 8.15 8.94 -11.43
N MET A 85 8.60 10.14 -11.80
CA MET A 85 7.70 11.26 -12.11
C MET A 85 6.86 10.99 -13.36
N ALA A 86 7.44 10.36 -14.39
CA ALA A 86 6.69 9.93 -15.57
C ALA A 86 5.62 8.88 -15.20
N LYS A 87 5.94 7.91 -14.35
CA LYS A 87 4.99 6.91 -13.85
C LYS A 87 3.87 7.51 -13.01
N LEU A 88 4.19 8.50 -12.16
CA LEU A 88 3.19 9.26 -11.41
C LEU A 88 2.23 9.97 -12.37
N ALA A 89 2.74 10.66 -13.40
CA ALA A 89 1.91 11.41 -14.34
C ALA A 89 1.12 10.55 -15.34
N ALA A 90 1.51 9.29 -15.57
CA ALA A 90 0.92 8.44 -16.60
C ALA A 90 -0.50 7.99 -16.25
N ASP A 91 -1.43 8.00 -17.20
CA ASP A 91 -2.73 7.35 -17.03
C ASP A 91 -2.59 5.83 -16.98
N LEU A 92 -3.38 5.19 -16.12
CA LEU A 92 -3.42 3.73 -16.03
C LEU A 92 -4.69 3.19 -16.70
N PRO A 93 -4.62 2.01 -17.34
CA PRO A 93 -5.79 1.40 -17.99
C PRO A 93 -6.80 0.83 -16.98
N TYR A 94 -6.54 0.96 -15.67
CA TYR A 94 -7.36 0.46 -14.58
C TYR A 94 -7.27 1.40 -13.36
N ASP A 95 -8.20 1.25 -12.42
CA ASP A 95 -8.12 1.89 -11.09
C ASP A 95 -7.08 1.14 -10.23
N PRO A 96 -5.96 1.76 -9.85
CA PRO A 96 -4.91 1.07 -9.11
C PRO A 96 -5.28 0.72 -7.68
N THR A 97 -6.31 1.33 -7.09
CA THR A 97 -6.82 0.90 -5.76
C THR A 97 -7.42 -0.50 -5.81
N TRP A 98 -7.76 -1.02 -7.00
CA TRP A 98 -8.14 -2.42 -7.16
C TRP A 98 -6.94 -3.36 -7.31
N ALA A 99 -5.91 -2.93 -8.03
CA ALA A 99 -4.96 -3.88 -8.63
C ALA A 99 -3.51 -3.72 -8.18
N ALA A 100 -3.10 -2.56 -7.66
CA ALA A 100 -1.73 -2.34 -7.25
C ALA A 100 -1.27 -3.41 -6.24
N PRO A 101 -0.05 -3.96 -6.39
CA PRO A 101 0.49 -4.88 -5.39
C PRO A 101 0.99 -4.10 -4.16
N GLY A 102 1.05 -4.77 -3.01
CA GLY A 102 1.62 -4.20 -1.79
C GLY A 102 3.14 -4.08 -1.85
N ALA A 103 3.80 -4.92 -2.65
CA ALA A 103 5.25 -4.88 -2.83
C ALA A 103 5.69 -5.44 -4.19
N ALA A 104 6.97 -5.28 -4.51
CA ALA A 104 7.60 -5.93 -5.65
C ALA A 104 7.57 -7.47 -5.52
N LEU A 105 7.83 -8.17 -6.63
CA LEU A 105 7.86 -9.63 -6.68
C LEU A 105 8.77 -10.22 -5.60
N SER A 106 8.38 -11.39 -5.09
CA SER A 106 9.07 -12.13 -4.02
C SER A 106 9.04 -11.46 -2.63
N SER A 107 8.12 -10.52 -2.43
CA SER A 107 7.82 -9.88 -1.14
C SER A 107 6.37 -10.14 -0.71
N HIS A 108 5.92 -9.49 0.37
CA HIS A 108 4.55 -9.61 0.88
C HIS A 108 3.52 -8.97 -0.06
N HIS A 109 2.32 -9.56 -0.14
CA HIS A 109 1.20 -9.03 -0.94
C HIS A 109 1.61 -8.59 -2.37
N CYS A 110 2.55 -9.30 -3.01
CA CYS A 110 3.15 -8.92 -4.29
C CYS A 110 2.32 -9.34 -5.52
N TYR A 111 0.99 -9.35 -5.36
CA TYR A 111 0.00 -9.83 -6.31
C TYR A 111 -1.11 -8.78 -6.53
N PRO A 112 -1.95 -8.92 -7.57
CA PRO A 112 -3.00 -7.93 -7.83
C PRO A 112 -3.98 -7.78 -6.67
N GLY A 113 -4.25 -6.53 -6.28
CA GLY A 113 -5.05 -6.19 -5.09
C GLY A 113 -4.26 -6.24 -3.76
N GLY A 114 -2.96 -6.53 -3.81
CA GLY A 114 -2.14 -6.62 -2.62
C GLY A 114 -2.02 -5.32 -1.82
N TRP A 115 -2.07 -4.15 -2.46
CA TRP A 115 -1.97 -2.87 -1.75
C TRP A 115 -3.15 -2.62 -0.82
N VAL A 116 -4.39 -2.86 -1.27
CA VAL A 116 -5.57 -2.70 -0.41
C VAL A 116 -5.61 -3.73 0.70
N LEU A 117 -5.21 -4.98 0.42
CA LEU A 117 -5.15 -6.03 1.43
C LEU A 117 -4.15 -5.69 2.54
N HIS A 118 -2.94 -5.30 2.14
CA HIS A 118 -1.90 -4.83 3.04
C HIS A 118 -2.39 -3.64 3.91
N THR A 119 -2.93 -2.62 3.26
CA THR A 119 -3.40 -1.40 3.94
C THR A 119 -4.57 -1.68 4.87
N ALA A 120 -5.52 -2.53 4.47
CA ALA A 120 -6.67 -2.91 5.29
C ALA A 120 -6.25 -3.68 6.55
N LEU A 121 -5.30 -4.62 6.41
CA LEU A 121 -4.73 -5.35 7.54
C LEU A 121 -4.03 -4.41 8.53
N ASN A 122 -3.26 -3.45 8.02
CA ASN A 122 -2.60 -2.43 8.84
C ASN A 122 -3.63 -1.56 9.57
N LEU A 123 -4.70 -1.11 8.89
CA LEU A 123 -5.77 -0.33 9.51
C LEU A 123 -6.46 -1.10 10.65
N GLN A 124 -6.81 -2.37 10.41
CA GLN A 124 -7.43 -3.22 11.43
C GLN A 124 -6.50 -3.41 12.65
N ALA A 125 -5.22 -3.67 12.41
CA ALA A 125 -4.22 -3.75 13.48
C ALA A 125 -4.13 -2.44 14.26
N ALA A 126 -4.07 -1.30 13.57
CA ALA A 126 -4.01 0.01 14.21
C ALA A 126 -5.26 0.35 15.03
N TYR A 127 -6.46 0.07 14.53
CA TYR A 127 -7.69 0.24 15.29
C TYR A 127 -7.69 -0.58 16.58
N HIS A 128 -7.21 -1.82 16.50
CA HIS A 128 -7.08 -2.68 17.68
C HIS A 128 -6.08 -2.09 18.69
N LEU A 129 -4.89 -1.70 18.23
CA LEU A 129 -3.83 -1.15 19.07
C LEU A 129 -4.22 0.21 19.70
N MET A 130 -4.87 1.10 18.95
CA MET A 130 -5.42 2.35 19.50
C MET A 130 -6.47 2.06 20.57
N GLY A 131 -7.39 1.12 20.31
CA GLY A 131 -8.38 0.71 21.30
C GLY A 131 -7.78 0.08 22.56
N GLN A 132 -6.63 -0.59 22.47
CA GLN A 132 -5.87 -1.06 23.63
C GLN A 132 -5.16 0.10 24.35
N ALA A 133 -4.53 1.02 23.62
CA ALA A 133 -3.87 2.19 24.18
C ALA A 133 -4.85 3.04 25.00
N GLU A 134 -6.05 3.27 24.47
CA GLU A 134 -7.08 4.06 25.16
C GLU A 134 -7.65 3.31 26.38
N ARG A 135 -8.12 2.07 26.20
CA ARG A 135 -8.86 1.36 27.26
C ARG A 135 -7.98 0.77 28.35
N ILE A 136 -6.78 0.29 28.00
CA ILE A 136 -5.90 -0.43 28.93
C ILE A 136 -4.77 0.48 29.42
N LYS A 137 -4.21 1.31 28.53
CA LYS A 137 -3.07 2.17 28.88
C LYS A 137 -3.49 3.59 29.28
N GLY A 138 -4.76 3.98 29.07
CA GLY A 138 -5.24 5.33 29.37
C GLY A 138 -4.64 6.41 28.48
N VAL A 139 -4.10 6.05 27.30
CA VAL A 139 -3.48 6.98 26.35
C VAL A 139 -4.44 7.22 25.19
N LYS A 140 -4.88 8.47 25.04
CA LYS A 140 -5.66 8.89 23.88
C LYS A 140 -4.78 8.99 22.64
N CYS A 141 -5.23 8.44 21.53
CA CYS A 141 -4.51 8.51 20.26
C CYS A 141 -5.20 9.48 19.29
N ASN A 142 -4.43 10.16 18.44
CA ASN A 142 -4.97 10.87 17.29
C ASN A 142 -5.33 9.87 16.18
N ARG A 143 -6.58 9.36 16.22
CA ARG A 143 -7.10 8.38 15.25
C ARG A 143 -6.95 8.86 13.81
N ASP A 144 -7.33 10.10 13.51
CA ASP A 144 -7.28 10.66 12.16
C ASP A 144 -5.86 10.66 11.61
N ALA A 145 -4.88 11.05 12.43
CA ALA A 145 -3.48 11.07 12.01
C ALA A 145 -2.95 9.65 11.74
N VAL A 146 -3.29 8.67 12.57
CA VAL A 146 -2.92 7.26 12.39
C VAL A 146 -3.54 6.68 11.13
N VAL A 147 -4.84 6.88 10.92
CA VAL A 147 -5.58 6.38 9.74
C VAL A 147 -5.02 7.00 8.46
N ALA A 148 -4.86 8.32 8.42
CA ALA A 148 -4.28 9.01 7.27
C ALA A 148 -2.85 8.53 6.99
N ALA A 149 -2.01 8.38 8.02
CA ALA A 149 -0.65 7.89 7.86
C ALA A 149 -0.61 6.47 7.27
N ILE A 150 -1.45 5.55 7.76
CA ILE A 150 -1.49 4.17 7.26
C ILE A 150 -1.98 4.11 5.82
N ILE A 151 -3.03 4.85 5.46
CA ILE A 151 -3.53 4.86 4.08
C ILE A 151 -2.48 5.43 3.12
N LEU A 152 -1.77 6.49 3.56
CA LEU A 152 -0.87 7.21 2.68
C LEU A 152 0.53 6.64 2.60
N HIS A 153 1.05 5.92 3.62
CA HIS A 153 2.49 5.62 3.71
C HIS A 153 3.08 4.92 2.47
N ASP A 154 2.28 4.08 1.80
CA ASP A 154 2.62 3.33 0.60
C ASP A 154 1.88 3.80 -0.65
N TRP A 155 1.16 4.91 -0.57
CA TRP A 155 0.30 5.43 -1.64
C TRP A 155 1.00 5.55 -3.00
N ALA A 156 2.28 5.94 -3.02
CA ALA A 156 3.02 6.08 -4.26
C ALA A 156 3.19 4.75 -5.01
N LYS A 157 3.09 3.59 -4.34
CA LYS A 157 3.10 2.27 -4.99
C LYS A 157 1.95 2.10 -5.99
N LEU A 158 0.82 2.80 -5.80
CA LEU A 158 -0.32 2.79 -6.74
C LEU A 158 0.07 3.19 -8.17
N LYS A 159 1.12 4.01 -8.33
CA LYS A 159 1.64 4.47 -9.62
C LYS A 159 3.00 3.89 -9.96
N LEU A 160 3.78 3.49 -8.96
CA LEU A 160 5.13 2.98 -9.14
C LEU A 160 5.19 1.47 -9.35
N LEU A 161 4.16 0.72 -8.96
CA LEU A 161 4.03 -0.72 -9.17
C LEU A 161 2.82 -1.00 -10.07
N VAL A 162 3.05 -1.14 -11.36
CA VAL A 162 2.00 -1.19 -12.38
C VAL A 162 2.02 -2.53 -13.10
N TRP A 163 0.85 -3.15 -13.23
CA TRP A 163 0.67 -4.39 -13.98
C TRP A 163 0.45 -4.11 -15.46
N SER A 164 1.11 -4.88 -16.32
CA SER A 164 0.68 -5.01 -17.72
C SER A 164 -0.50 -5.97 -17.85
N ALA A 165 -1.22 -5.89 -18.98
CA ALA A 165 -2.24 -6.90 -19.32
C ALA A 165 -1.67 -8.32 -19.36
N ASP A 166 -0.40 -8.46 -19.74
CA ASP A 166 0.33 -9.73 -19.84
C ASP A 166 1.01 -10.14 -18.50
N HIS A 167 0.49 -9.68 -17.36
CA HIS A 167 0.92 -10.09 -16.01
C HIS A 167 2.37 -9.71 -15.64
N ARG A 168 3.01 -8.80 -16.38
CA ARG A 168 4.34 -8.28 -16.01
C ARG A 168 4.20 -7.13 -15.04
N LEU A 169 5.03 -7.12 -13.99
CA LEU A 169 5.13 -5.98 -13.07
C LEU A 169 6.18 -4.98 -13.57
N ASP A 170 5.77 -3.76 -13.88
CA ASP A 170 6.67 -2.62 -13.96
C ASP A 170 6.90 -2.07 -12.55
N ALA A 171 8.01 -2.50 -11.93
CA ALA A 171 8.35 -2.21 -10.54
C ALA A 171 8.93 -0.80 -10.33
N ASP A 172 9.13 -0.43 -9.06
CA ASP A 172 9.81 0.80 -8.67
C ASP A 172 11.29 0.72 -9.09
N GLN A 173 11.71 1.59 -10.01
CA GLN A 173 13.06 1.63 -10.58
C GLN A 173 14.00 2.51 -9.73
N GLY A 174 13.83 2.48 -8.39
CA GLY A 174 14.64 3.25 -7.44
C GLY A 174 14.15 4.68 -7.19
N GLY A 175 12.88 4.98 -7.52
CA GLY A 175 12.25 6.27 -7.29
C GLY A 175 11.97 6.59 -5.82
N SER A 176 12.00 5.57 -4.95
CA SER A 176 11.71 5.69 -3.51
C SER A 176 10.28 6.18 -3.25
N HIS A 177 9.31 5.26 -3.39
CA HIS A 177 7.89 5.51 -3.11
C HIS A 177 7.65 6.28 -1.80
N HIS A 178 8.43 6.00 -0.76
CA HIS A 178 8.28 6.63 0.54
C HIS A 178 8.63 8.13 0.52
N VAL A 179 9.73 8.52 -0.15
CA VAL A 179 10.13 9.93 -0.31
C VAL A 179 9.13 10.68 -1.19
N ILE A 180 8.65 10.05 -2.26
CA ILE A 180 7.63 10.61 -3.16
C ILE A 180 6.34 10.91 -2.39
N MET A 181 5.88 9.94 -1.60
CA MET A 181 4.68 10.08 -0.76
C MET A 181 4.83 11.23 0.22
N LEU A 182 5.95 11.32 0.94
CA LEU A 182 6.21 12.41 1.89
C LEU A 182 6.22 13.77 1.19
N ALA A 183 6.90 13.88 0.04
CA ALA A 183 6.99 15.14 -0.70
C ALA A 183 5.61 15.61 -1.18
N GLU A 184 4.76 14.70 -1.68
CA GLU A 184 3.37 15.03 -2.06
C GLU A 184 2.55 15.49 -0.84
N CYS A 185 2.67 14.80 0.31
CA CYS A 185 2.00 15.21 1.54
C CYS A 185 2.44 16.61 2.01
N MET A 186 3.73 16.92 1.91
CA MET A 186 4.28 18.23 2.28
C MET A 186 3.82 19.35 1.34
N LEU A 187 3.73 19.09 0.02
CA LEU A 187 3.19 20.03 -0.97
C LEU A 187 1.72 20.34 -0.71
N ARG A 188 0.96 19.31 -0.34
CA ARG A 188 -0.44 19.43 0.09
C ARG A 188 -0.60 20.02 1.49
N LYS A 189 0.51 20.26 2.21
CA LYS A 189 0.53 20.82 3.56
C LYS A 189 -0.29 20.00 4.56
N LEU A 190 -0.23 18.67 4.46
CA LEU A 190 -0.85 17.81 5.46
C LEU A 190 -0.31 18.11 6.87
N PRO A 191 -1.08 17.83 7.93
CA PRO A 191 -0.64 18.03 9.30
C PRO A 191 0.73 17.39 9.56
N PRO A 192 1.68 18.07 10.21
CA PRO A 192 3.02 17.53 10.45
C PRO A 192 3.04 16.17 11.16
N GLN A 193 2.07 15.91 12.05
CA GLN A 193 1.91 14.62 12.69
C GLN A 193 1.65 13.49 11.68
N VAL A 194 0.81 13.70 10.65
CA VAL A 194 0.54 12.69 9.62
C VAL A 194 1.83 12.35 8.85
N ILE A 195 2.60 13.37 8.47
CA ILE A 195 3.86 13.21 7.75
C ILE A 195 4.88 12.44 8.58
N ARG A 196 5.06 12.79 9.86
CA ARG A 196 5.98 12.09 10.77
C ARG A 196 5.54 10.64 11.01
N LEU A 197 4.26 10.39 11.21
CA LEU A 197 3.73 9.03 11.37
C LEU A 197 3.94 8.19 10.11
N ALA A 198 3.61 8.71 8.93
CA ALA A 198 3.78 8.02 7.65
C ALA A 198 5.27 7.74 7.35
N ALA A 199 6.17 8.69 7.67
CA ALA A 199 7.61 8.47 7.58
C ALA A 199 8.10 7.36 8.53
N GLY A 200 7.47 7.23 9.70
CA GLY A 200 7.79 6.23 10.70
C GLY A 200 7.29 4.81 10.38
N ALA A 201 6.43 4.61 9.38
CA ALA A 201 5.78 3.31 9.14
C ALA A 201 6.78 2.16 8.86
N HIS A 202 7.79 2.41 8.03
CA HIS A 202 8.79 1.40 7.64
C HIS A 202 9.97 1.30 8.62
N GLY A 203 10.56 2.45 8.99
CA GLY A 203 11.75 2.52 9.84
C GLY A 203 11.46 2.44 11.34
N GLY A 204 10.32 3.00 11.76
CA GLY A 204 9.95 3.22 13.16
C GLY A 204 10.81 4.29 13.83
N TRP A 205 10.20 5.36 14.35
CA TRP A 205 10.92 6.39 15.14
C TRP A 205 11.65 5.81 16.35
N TRP A 206 11.08 4.76 16.95
CA TRP A 206 11.63 4.06 18.11
C TRP A 206 12.77 3.09 17.78
N LEU A 207 13.02 2.80 16.50
CA LEU A 207 13.97 1.78 16.07
C LEU A 207 15.07 2.35 15.15
N GLN A 208 14.68 3.15 14.16
CA GLN A 208 15.58 3.72 13.17
C GLN A 208 15.27 5.22 12.94
N PRO A 209 15.33 6.07 13.98
CA PRO A 209 14.97 7.49 13.88
C PRO A 209 15.74 8.23 12.78
N GLU A 210 17.03 7.92 12.60
CA GLU A 210 17.86 8.56 11.56
C GLU A 210 17.43 8.21 10.14
N VAL A 211 16.93 6.98 9.90
CA VAL A 211 16.39 6.59 8.59
C VAL A 211 15.09 7.34 8.30
N VAL A 212 14.27 7.52 9.34
CA VAL A 212 13.02 8.28 9.24
C VAL A 212 13.31 9.75 8.98
N ARG A 213 14.24 10.36 9.75
CA ARG A 213 14.70 11.73 9.57
C ARG A 213 15.24 11.97 8.16
N GLY A 214 16.14 11.10 7.69
CA GLY A 214 16.72 11.21 6.34
C GLY A 214 15.68 11.15 5.22
N SER A 215 14.59 10.42 5.41
CA SER A 215 13.50 10.32 4.42
C SER A 215 12.66 11.62 4.38
N ILE A 216 12.39 12.23 5.54
CA ILE A 216 11.72 13.53 5.64
C ILE A 216 12.60 14.64 5.06
N GLU A 217 13.90 14.68 5.41
CA GLU A 217 14.85 15.65 4.87
C GLU A 217 14.95 15.56 3.35
N LYS A 218 15.07 14.33 2.81
CA LYS A 218 15.15 14.11 1.37
C LYS A 218 13.87 14.55 0.65
N ALA A 219 12.69 14.26 1.22
CA ALA A 219 11.42 14.70 0.66
C ALA A 219 11.30 16.23 0.66
N ALA A 220 11.68 16.87 1.77
CA ALA A 220 11.66 18.33 1.90
C ALA A 220 12.64 19.01 0.93
N GLN A 221 13.83 18.41 0.74
CA GLN A 221 14.82 18.85 -0.25
C GLN A 221 14.26 18.80 -1.69
N TRP A 222 13.50 17.76 -2.05
CA TRP A 222 12.93 17.66 -3.40
C TRP A 222 11.98 18.81 -3.74
N ILE A 223 11.36 19.41 -2.73
CA ILE A 223 10.33 20.46 -2.90
C ILE A 223 10.78 21.83 -2.36
N ASP A 224 12.05 21.99 -2.02
CA ASP A 224 12.66 23.21 -1.44
C ASP A 224 11.89 23.75 -0.22
N VAL A 225 11.53 22.86 0.71
CA VAL A 225 10.86 23.21 1.97
C VAL A 225 11.80 22.99 3.15
N ASP A 226 11.80 23.93 4.09
CA ASP A 226 12.44 23.73 5.40
C ASP A 226 11.57 22.84 6.28
N ALA A 227 12.02 21.60 6.48
CA ALA A 227 11.31 20.59 7.26
C ALA A 227 11.14 20.97 8.75
N VAL A 228 12.10 21.70 9.33
CA VAL A 228 12.06 22.11 10.73
C VAL A 228 11.11 23.29 10.89
N ALA A 229 11.22 24.31 10.04
CA ALA A 229 10.34 25.48 10.08
C ALA A 229 8.86 25.12 9.83
N ARG A 230 8.60 24.03 9.10
CA ARG A 230 7.25 23.48 8.88
C ARG A 230 6.79 22.48 9.95
N GLY A 231 7.64 22.14 10.92
CA GLY A 231 7.34 21.20 12.00
C GLY A 231 7.30 19.73 11.58
N TYR A 232 7.78 19.39 10.37
CA TYR A 232 7.89 18.01 9.89
C TYR A 232 9.04 17.27 10.59
N LEU A 233 10.04 18.00 11.08
CA LEU A 233 11.08 17.51 11.97
C LEU A 233 11.07 18.31 13.27
N ASP A 234 11.31 17.60 14.37
CA ASP A 234 11.60 18.18 15.67
C ASP A 234 12.96 17.62 16.10
N CYS A 235 13.99 18.46 16.07
CA CYS A 235 15.36 18.06 16.39
C CYS A 235 15.53 17.64 17.86
N ASP A 236 14.61 18.08 18.73
CA ASP A 236 14.71 17.84 20.17
C ASP A 236 13.82 16.69 20.64
N ARG A 237 12.83 16.27 19.83
CA ARG A 237 11.78 15.34 20.28
C ARG A 237 11.28 14.36 19.21
N ASP A 238 12.13 13.93 18.27
CA ASP A 238 11.87 12.84 17.29
C ASP A 238 10.63 12.02 17.64
N ASP A 239 9.64 11.89 16.74
CA ASP A 239 8.24 11.52 17.08
C ASP A 239 8.09 10.19 17.85
N LEU A 240 8.37 10.22 19.16
CA LEU A 240 8.23 9.13 20.13
C LEU A 240 6.79 9.08 20.66
N SER A 241 5.81 9.42 19.83
CA SER A 241 4.40 9.26 20.18
C SER A 241 4.01 7.79 20.26
N VAL A 242 2.95 7.50 21.00
CA VAL A 242 2.36 6.15 21.01
C VAL A 242 1.82 5.81 19.62
N GLU A 243 1.30 6.81 18.90
CA GLU A 243 0.85 6.69 17.52
C GLU A 243 1.96 6.24 16.56
N SER A 244 3.20 6.72 16.73
CA SER A 244 4.31 6.30 15.88
C SER A 244 4.69 4.84 16.11
N TRP A 245 4.58 4.36 17.36
CA TRP A 245 4.67 2.94 17.67
C TRP A 245 3.51 2.16 17.04
N ILE A 246 2.27 2.63 17.18
CA ILE A 246 1.07 1.96 16.64
C ILE A 246 1.18 1.82 15.12
N VAL A 247 1.51 2.88 14.39
CA VAL A 247 1.64 2.84 12.91
C VAL A 247 2.71 1.84 12.50
N ARG A 248 3.85 1.82 13.19
CA ARG A 248 4.92 0.85 12.92
C ARG A 248 4.50 -0.59 13.21
N GLN A 249 3.83 -0.83 14.34
CA GLN A 249 3.39 -2.19 14.68
C GLN A 249 2.28 -2.68 13.76
N ALA A 250 1.38 -1.79 13.35
CA ALA A 250 0.36 -2.09 12.36
C ALA A 250 1.01 -2.58 11.06
N GLU A 251 1.99 -1.84 10.54
CA GLU A 251 2.77 -2.24 9.35
C GLU A 251 3.48 -3.60 9.52
N LEU A 252 3.98 -3.89 10.73
CA LEU A 252 4.67 -5.16 11.00
C LEU A 252 3.75 -6.36 11.23
N SER A 253 2.47 -6.14 11.54
CA SER A 253 1.59 -7.15 12.12
C SER A 253 1.49 -8.43 11.28
N TRP A 254 1.52 -8.28 9.96
CA TRP A 254 1.47 -9.41 9.01
C TRP A 254 2.68 -9.50 8.09
N TYR A 255 3.54 -8.48 8.08
CA TYR A 255 4.67 -8.35 7.15
C TYR A 255 5.54 -9.62 7.10
N ALA A 256 6.04 -10.05 8.27
CA ALA A 256 7.07 -11.10 8.32
C ALA A 256 6.50 -12.46 7.90
N VAL A 257 5.32 -12.80 8.43
CA VAL A 257 4.68 -14.08 8.15
C VAL A 257 4.21 -14.17 6.70
N THR A 258 3.61 -13.11 6.15
CA THR A 258 3.20 -13.09 4.74
C THR A 258 4.41 -13.17 3.81
N ARG A 259 5.45 -12.37 4.06
CA ARG A 259 6.66 -12.40 3.22
C ARG A 259 7.30 -13.78 3.22
N GLN A 260 7.49 -14.38 4.39
CA GLN A 260 8.07 -15.71 4.52
C GLN A 260 7.19 -16.77 3.86
N SER A 261 5.86 -16.66 4.00
CA SER A 261 4.90 -17.58 3.39
C SER A 261 5.00 -17.57 1.86
N VAL A 262 4.97 -16.38 1.24
CA VAL A 262 5.13 -16.23 -0.22
C VAL A 262 6.45 -16.83 -0.68
N GLN A 263 7.55 -16.53 0.00
CA GLN A 263 8.89 -17.02 -0.36
C GLN A 263 9.01 -18.54 -0.21
N MET A 264 8.46 -19.11 0.86
CA MET A 264 8.47 -20.55 1.11
C MET A 264 7.61 -21.31 0.08
N LEU A 265 6.46 -20.76 -0.31
CA LEU A 265 5.53 -21.41 -1.22
C LEU A 265 5.98 -21.35 -2.68
N GLU A 266 6.81 -20.38 -3.07
CA GLU A 266 7.11 -20.11 -4.50
C GLU A 266 7.63 -21.34 -5.25
N GLU A 267 8.67 -22.00 -4.76
CA GLU A 267 9.25 -23.18 -5.41
C GLU A 267 8.23 -24.32 -5.50
N TYR A 268 7.50 -24.57 -4.41
CA TYR A 268 6.46 -25.59 -4.39
C TYR A 268 5.36 -25.31 -5.41
N LEU A 269 4.87 -24.07 -5.50
CA LEU A 269 3.79 -23.68 -6.41
C LEU A 269 4.24 -23.76 -7.87
N VAL A 270 5.48 -23.38 -8.19
CA VAL A 270 6.05 -23.53 -9.54
C VAL A 270 6.09 -25.01 -9.93
N ASP A 271 6.66 -25.86 -9.07
CA ASP A 271 6.80 -27.30 -9.33
C ASP A 271 5.46 -28.01 -9.39
N TRP A 272 4.52 -27.62 -8.53
CA TRP A 272 3.17 -28.17 -8.54
C TRP A 272 2.43 -27.77 -9.82
N HIS A 273 2.46 -26.49 -10.21
CA HIS A 273 1.82 -25.98 -11.43
C HIS A 273 2.34 -26.71 -12.68
N ALA A 274 3.67 -26.88 -12.78
CA ALA A 274 4.30 -27.59 -13.90
C ALA A 274 3.84 -29.06 -14.04
N ARG A 275 3.55 -29.73 -12.92
CA ARG A 275 3.09 -31.13 -12.88
C ARG A 275 1.57 -31.28 -12.98
N ALA A 276 0.82 -30.26 -12.59
CA ALA A 276 -0.64 -30.30 -12.52
C ALA A 276 -1.32 -30.26 -13.90
N GLY A 277 -0.58 -30.01 -14.98
CA GLY A 277 -1.13 -29.96 -16.34
C GLY A 277 -2.06 -28.76 -16.57
N ILE A 278 -1.85 -27.67 -15.82
CA ILE A 278 -2.64 -26.44 -15.94
C ILE A 278 -2.30 -25.77 -17.28
N VAL A 279 -3.34 -25.46 -18.06
CA VAL A 279 -3.20 -24.92 -19.41
C VAL A 279 -2.65 -23.49 -19.41
N CYS A 280 -2.97 -22.70 -18.38
CA CYS A 280 -2.50 -21.33 -18.31
C CYS A 280 -1.07 -21.20 -17.79
N GLN A 281 -0.48 -20.04 -18.10
CA GLN A 281 0.86 -19.71 -17.58
C GLN A 281 0.82 -19.52 -16.06
N TYR A 282 1.96 -19.78 -15.42
CA TYR A 282 2.10 -19.70 -13.97
C TYR A 282 1.73 -18.34 -13.39
N ALA A 283 2.14 -17.23 -14.02
CA ALA A 283 1.89 -15.89 -13.47
C ALA A 283 0.37 -15.54 -13.42
N PRO A 284 -0.42 -15.69 -14.49
CA PRO A 284 -1.88 -15.58 -14.42
C PRO A 284 -2.52 -16.47 -13.34
N TRP A 285 -2.14 -17.75 -13.28
CA TRP A 285 -2.66 -18.68 -12.29
C TRP A 285 -2.33 -18.23 -10.86
N ARG A 286 -1.08 -17.86 -10.59
CA ARG A 286 -0.61 -17.39 -9.28
C ARG A 286 -1.32 -16.11 -8.84
N HIS A 287 -1.55 -15.18 -9.76
CA HIS A 287 -2.27 -13.94 -9.46
C HIS A 287 -3.72 -14.24 -9.07
N ALA A 288 -4.41 -15.09 -9.83
CA ALA A 288 -5.78 -15.48 -9.52
C ALA A 288 -5.86 -16.22 -8.18
N LEU A 289 -4.89 -17.11 -7.90
CA LEU A 289 -4.77 -17.83 -6.64
C LEU A 289 -4.66 -16.86 -5.44
N TYR A 290 -3.69 -15.94 -5.45
CA TYR A 290 -3.44 -15.04 -4.32
C TYR A 290 -4.44 -13.89 -4.20
N ALA A 291 -5.04 -13.46 -5.31
CA ALA A 291 -6.15 -12.49 -5.25
C ALA A 291 -7.36 -13.12 -4.55
N THR A 292 -7.61 -14.41 -4.76
CA THR A 292 -8.79 -15.11 -4.23
C THR A 292 -8.55 -15.69 -2.83
N PHE A 293 -7.36 -16.23 -2.58
CA PHE A 293 -7.03 -16.96 -1.36
C PHE A 293 -5.80 -16.37 -0.67
N ASP A 294 -5.79 -16.44 0.65
CA ASP A 294 -4.70 -15.91 1.46
C ASP A 294 -3.52 -16.91 1.49
N GLU A 295 -2.29 -16.41 1.36
CA GLU A 295 -1.07 -17.21 1.45
C GLU A 295 -0.96 -18.01 2.77
N LEU A 296 -1.49 -17.49 3.87
CA LEU A 296 -1.46 -18.18 5.17
C LEU A 296 -2.37 -19.40 5.19
N GLN A 297 -3.44 -19.44 4.39
CA GLN A 297 -4.27 -20.63 4.26
C GLN A 297 -3.47 -21.75 3.58
N LEU A 298 -2.65 -21.44 2.57
CA LEU A 298 -1.77 -22.42 1.92
C LEU A 298 -0.70 -22.94 2.89
N VAL A 299 -0.09 -22.05 3.67
CA VAL A 299 0.87 -22.44 4.72
C VAL A 299 0.22 -23.30 5.79
N GLN A 300 -0.99 -22.97 6.22
CA GLN A 300 -1.73 -23.76 7.20
C GLN A 300 -2.04 -25.17 6.67
N GLU A 301 -2.42 -25.30 5.40
CA GLU A 301 -2.62 -26.61 4.78
C GLU A 301 -1.33 -27.42 4.69
N LEU A 302 -0.21 -26.77 4.34
CA LEU A 302 1.11 -27.39 4.32
C LEU A 302 1.50 -27.90 5.71
N ALA A 303 1.25 -27.11 6.75
CA ALA A 303 1.56 -27.47 8.14
C ALA A 303 0.69 -28.61 8.69
N GLN A 304 -0.55 -28.75 8.22
CA GLN A 304 -1.53 -29.71 8.75
C GLN A 304 -1.50 -31.11 8.13
N GLY A 305 -0.91 -31.31 6.95
CA GLY A 305 -1.14 -32.57 6.22
C GLY A 305 -0.17 -32.91 5.10
N ASN A 306 1.06 -32.38 5.13
CA ASN A 306 2.10 -32.61 4.14
C ASN A 306 1.71 -32.10 2.73
N ALA A 307 2.63 -32.28 1.76
CA ALA A 307 2.49 -31.82 0.38
C ALA A 307 1.24 -32.34 -0.37
N GLU A 308 0.66 -33.47 0.04
CA GLU A 308 -0.49 -34.08 -0.64
C GLU A 308 -1.80 -33.32 -0.37
N LYS A 309 -2.00 -32.87 0.89
CA LYS A 309 -3.19 -32.09 1.27
C LYS A 309 -3.17 -30.73 0.59
N LEU A 310 -2.00 -30.07 0.59
CA LEU A 310 -1.80 -28.82 -0.15
C LEU A 310 -2.08 -29.01 -1.65
N GLY A 311 -1.57 -30.09 -2.26
CA GLY A 311 -1.82 -30.37 -3.67
C GLY A 311 -3.30 -30.61 -4.00
N SER A 312 -4.05 -31.24 -3.11
CA SER A 312 -5.51 -31.42 -3.27
C SER A 312 -6.27 -30.11 -3.12
N ARG A 313 -5.87 -29.26 -2.17
CA ARG A 313 -6.43 -27.92 -2.02
C ARG A 313 -6.16 -27.05 -3.25
N LEU A 314 -4.94 -27.10 -3.78
CA LEU A 314 -4.57 -26.36 -4.99
C LEU A 314 -5.36 -26.82 -6.22
N ARG A 315 -5.72 -28.10 -6.35
CA ARG A 315 -6.65 -28.54 -7.42
C ARG A 315 -8.01 -27.88 -7.29
N GLU A 316 -8.62 -27.98 -6.11
CA GLU A 316 -9.93 -27.38 -5.81
C GLU A 316 -9.94 -25.87 -6.07
N TRP A 317 -8.89 -25.17 -5.63
CA TRP A 317 -8.77 -23.73 -5.81
C TRP A 317 -8.48 -23.37 -7.25
N THR A 318 -7.68 -24.16 -7.96
CA THR A 318 -7.46 -23.99 -9.39
C THR A 318 -8.78 -24.08 -10.14
N GLU A 319 -9.65 -25.05 -9.85
CA GLU A 319 -10.99 -25.13 -10.46
C GLU A 319 -11.84 -23.88 -10.21
N LYS A 320 -11.71 -23.26 -9.03
CA LYS A 320 -12.42 -22.02 -8.67
C LYS A 320 -11.86 -20.78 -9.38
N VAL A 321 -10.57 -20.75 -9.68
CA VAL A 321 -9.91 -19.59 -10.34
C VAL A 321 -9.70 -19.76 -11.84
N ALA A 322 -9.81 -20.99 -12.38
CA ALA A 322 -9.42 -21.34 -13.75
C ALA A 322 -10.43 -20.92 -14.84
N ALA A 323 -11.49 -20.17 -14.52
CA ALA A 323 -12.36 -19.59 -15.53
C ALA A 323 -11.90 -18.17 -15.94
N PRO A 324 -11.62 -17.97 -17.23
CA PRO A 324 -10.36 -18.37 -17.83
C PRO A 324 -9.20 -17.54 -17.26
N CYS A 325 -8.12 -18.21 -16.84
CA CYS A 325 -6.80 -17.63 -17.06
C CYS A 325 -6.68 -17.11 -18.51
#